data_AF-A0A832GRP4-F1
#
_entry.id   AF-A0A832GRP4-F1
#
_cell.length_a   1.000
_cell.length_b   1.000
_cell.length_c   1.000
_cell.angle_alpha   90.00
_cell.angle_beta   90.00
_cell.angle_gamma   90.00
#
_symmetry.space_group_name_H-M   'P 1'
#
loop_
_entity.id
_entity.type
_entity.pdbx_description
1 polymer ?
#
loop_
_entity_poly.entity_id
_entity_poly.type
_entity_poly.pdbx_seq_one_letter_code
_entity_poly.pdbx_strand_id
1 'polypeptide(L)'
;MRKSGKTIGVRDVEIRISKIRDASGKKVSEKILKTIKFSVEPDYDYIYFTDEKNLKFDTPGTYKVTLMDKKGNLIAKGEVEIVP
;
A
#
# COMPACT_ATOMS: atom_id res chain seq x y z
N MET A 1 0.45 20.53 13.28
CA MET A 1 0.95 19.50 12.33
C MET A 1 1.86 18.57 13.12
N ARG A 2 1.46 17.32 13.37
CA ARG A 2 2.27 16.36 14.15
C ARG A 2 3.40 15.89 13.25
N LYS A 3 4.62 16.39 13.47
CA LYS A 3 5.82 15.91 12.76
C LYS A 3 5.96 14.40 13.02
N SER A 4 5.78 13.56 12.01
CA SER A 4 6.35 12.20 12.09
C SER A 4 7.85 12.35 12.28
N GLY A 5 8.43 11.66 13.26
CA GLY A 5 9.88 11.66 13.49
C GLY A 5 10.67 11.01 12.34
N LYS A 6 10.01 10.44 11.33
CA LYS A 6 10.61 9.89 10.11
C LYS A 6 9.89 10.42 8.88
N THR A 7 10.66 11.07 8.02
CA THR A 7 10.24 11.44 6.66
C THR A 7 10.39 10.26 5.71
N ILE A 8 9.70 10.29 4.57
CA ILE A 8 9.81 9.24 3.54
C ILE A 8 11.21 9.22 2.90
N GLY A 9 11.83 10.39 2.73
CA GLY A 9 13.23 10.50 2.27
C GLY A 9 13.48 10.14 0.81
N VAL A 10 12.45 9.76 0.05
CA VAL A 10 12.51 9.46 -1.38
C VAL A 10 11.41 10.21 -2.14
N ARG A 11 11.65 10.48 -3.43
CA ARG A 11 10.69 11.20 -4.29
C ARG A 11 9.69 10.30 -4.99
N ASP A 12 10.12 9.10 -5.36
CA ASP A 12 9.30 8.22 -6.19
C ASP A 12 9.10 6.90 -5.49
N VAL A 13 7.83 6.56 -5.33
CA VAL A 13 7.39 5.38 -4.60
C VAL A 13 6.34 4.60 -5.40
N GLU A 14 6.27 3.32 -5.12
CA GLU A 14 5.25 2.43 -5.69
C GLU A 14 4.48 1.78 -4.55
N ILE A 15 3.15 1.90 -4.59
CA ILE A 15 2.28 1.09 -3.74
C ILE A 15 1.99 -0.22 -4.44
N ARG A 16 2.18 -1.33 -3.73
CA ARG A 16 1.76 -2.65 -4.19
C ARG A 16 0.71 -3.20 -3.25
N ILE A 17 -0.39 -3.66 -3.84
CA ILE A 17 -1.50 -4.29 -3.13
C ILE A 17 -1.50 -5.76 -3.51
N SER A 18 -1.34 -6.62 -2.51
CA SER A 18 -1.36 -8.07 -2.67
C SER A 18 -2.46 -8.68 -1.82
N LYS A 19 -3.21 -9.66 -2.34
CA LYS A 19 -4.14 -10.42 -1.51
C LYS A 19 -3.38 -11.51 -0.77
N ILE A 20 -3.57 -11.60 0.54
CA ILE A 20 -2.89 -12.58 1.41
C ILE A 20 -3.86 -13.57 2.04
N ARG A 21 -5.13 -13.21 2.18
CA ARG A 21 -6.20 -14.12 2.61
C ARG A 21 -7.47 -13.90 1.79
N ASP A 22 -8.23 -14.97 1.55
CA ASP A 22 -9.56 -14.89 0.96
C ASP A 22 -10.63 -14.46 1.98
N ALA A 23 -11.88 -14.37 1.53
CA ALA A 23 -13.02 -14.00 2.35
C ALA A 23 -13.30 -14.98 3.50
N SER A 24 -12.80 -16.22 3.40
CA SER A 24 -12.92 -17.25 4.43
C SER A 24 -11.72 -17.22 5.40
N GLY A 25 -10.80 -16.26 5.25
CA GLY A 25 -9.60 -16.13 6.07
C GLY A 25 -8.48 -17.11 5.71
N LYS A 26 -8.62 -17.89 4.64
CA LYS A 26 -7.60 -18.85 4.21
C LYS A 26 -6.46 -18.11 3.52
N LYS A 27 -5.22 -18.44 3.88
CA LYS A 27 -4.04 -17.91 3.19
C LYS A 27 -4.06 -18.31 1.72
N VAL A 28 -3.86 -17.33 0.85
CA VAL A 28 -3.70 -17.53 -0.60
C VAL A 28 -2.27 -17.23 -1.01
N SER A 29 -1.85 -17.74 -2.16
CA SER A 29 -0.58 -17.36 -2.76
C SER A 29 -0.56 -15.85 -2.98
N GLU A 30 0.46 -15.19 -2.45
CA GLU A 30 0.57 -13.74 -2.55
C GLU A 30 0.72 -13.34 -4.02
N LYS A 31 -0.32 -12.70 -4.55
CA LYS A 31 -0.33 -12.15 -5.91
C LYS A 31 -0.48 -10.65 -5.81
N ILE A 32 0.46 -9.91 -6.43
CA ILE A 32 0.33 -8.47 -6.62
C ILE A 32 -0.87 -8.26 -7.55
N LEU A 33 -1.94 -7.71 -7.00
CA LEU A 33 -3.14 -7.38 -7.77
C LEU A 33 -2.99 -6.05 -8.48
N LYS A 34 -2.27 -5.12 -7.84
CA LYS A 34 -2.10 -3.77 -8.37
C LYS A 34 -0.81 -3.14 -7.90
N THR A 35 -0.20 -2.38 -8.81
CA THR A 35 0.92 -1.48 -8.52
C THR A 35 0.54 -0.09 -8.95
N ILE A 36 0.68 0.89 -8.05
CA ILE A 36 0.33 2.30 -8.30
C ILE A 36 1.57 3.13 -8.04
N LYS A 37 1.98 3.91 -9.04
CA LYS A 37 3.17 4.78 -8.96
C LYS A 37 2.76 6.14 -8.45
N PHE A 38 3.53 6.68 -7.51
CA PHE A 38 3.31 8.01 -6.95
C PHE A 38 4.64 8.75 -6.81
N SER A 39 4.56 10.05 -7.04
CA SER A 39 5.62 10.98 -6.64
C SER A 39 5.18 11.68 -5.36
N VAL A 40 6.07 11.70 -4.38
CA VAL A 40 5.87 12.30 -3.06
C VAL A 40 7.01 13.25 -2.78
N GLU A 41 6.78 14.28 -1.98
CA GLU A 41 7.90 15.10 -1.54
C GLU A 41 8.66 14.38 -0.42
N PRO A 42 10.00 14.41 -0.39
CA PRO A 42 10.78 13.63 0.57
C PRO A 42 10.53 13.98 2.03
N ASP A 43 10.02 15.18 2.29
CA ASP A 43 9.69 15.73 3.61
C ASP A 43 8.29 15.32 4.10
N TYR A 44 7.50 14.63 3.26
CA TYR A 44 6.19 14.15 3.66
C TYR A 44 6.32 13.09 4.76
N ASP A 45 5.45 13.23 5.75
CA ASP A 45 5.28 12.31 6.87
C ASP A 45 4.06 11.38 6.72
N TYR A 46 3.14 11.73 5.83
CA TYR A 46 2.01 10.90 5.42
C TYR A 46 1.78 11.02 3.92
N ILE A 47 1.18 9.99 3.33
CA ILE A 47 0.66 10.06 1.97
C ILE A 47 -0.82 9.73 2.05
N TYR A 48 -1.65 10.64 1.57
CA TYR A 48 -3.08 10.42 1.44
C TYR A 48 -3.40 10.09 -0.02
N PHE A 49 -3.98 8.92 -0.27
CA PHE A 49 -4.29 8.45 -1.60
C PHE A 49 -5.79 8.62 -1.88
N THR A 50 -6.13 9.51 -2.81
CA THR A 50 -7.52 9.80 -3.22
C THR A 50 -7.90 9.14 -4.54
N ASP A 51 -7.07 8.25 -5.08
CA ASP A 51 -7.33 7.60 -6.36
C ASP A 51 -8.39 6.50 -6.20
N GLU A 52 -9.65 6.93 -6.11
CA GLU A 52 -10.84 6.08 -5.97
C GLU A 52 -11.02 5.13 -7.15
N LYS A 53 -10.47 5.46 -8.32
CA LYS A 53 -10.48 4.54 -9.47
C LYS A 53 -9.50 3.41 -9.25
N ASN A 54 -8.35 3.70 -8.66
CA ASN A 54 -7.31 2.71 -8.49
C ASN A 54 -7.36 1.92 -7.18
N LEU A 55 -7.95 2.48 -6.12
CA LEU A 55 -8.10 1.85 -4.80
C LEU A 55 -9.45 1.17 -4.61
N LYS A 56 -9.86 0.34 -5.57
CA LYS A 56 -11.05 -0.50 -5.43
C LYS A 56 -10.64 -1.92 -5.07
N PHE A 57 -11.34 -2.48 -4.08
CA PHE A 57 -11.21 -3.88 -3.68
C PHE A 57 -12.47 -4.61 -4.12
N ASP A 58 -12.37 -5.40 -5.18
CA ASP A 58 -13.55 -6.05 -5.78
C ASP A 58 -14.02 -7.28 -4.99
N THR A 59 -13.21 -7.79 -4.05
CA THR A 59 -13.56 -9.00 -3.28
C THR A 59 -13.21 -8.84 -1.79
N PRO A 60 -14.01 -9.41 -0.88
CA PRO A 60 -13.65 -9.48 0.54
C PRO A 60 -12.36 -10.29 0.78
N GLY A 61 -11.70 -10.01 1.89
CA GLY A 61 -10.49 -10.69 2.34
C GLY A 61 -9.41 -9.74 2.88
N THR A 62 -8.25 -10.31 3.22
CA THR A 62 -7.12 -9.54 3.76
C THR A 62 -6.11 -9.22 2.66
N TYR A 63 -5.73 -7.95 2.57
CA TYR A 63 -4.77 -7.43 1.62
C TYR A 63 -3.57 -6.83 2.35
N LYS A 64 -2.39 -7.09 1.80
CA LYS A 64 -1.14 -6.46 2.22
C LYS A 64 -0.87 -5.28 1.29
N VAL A 65 -0.72 -4.10 1.87
CA VAL A 65 -0.34 -2.86 1.18
C VAL A 65 1.11 -2.58 1.53
N THR A 66 1.96 -2.43 0.51
CA THR A 66 3.39 -2.16 0.67
C THR A 66 3.77 -0.91 -0.10
N LEU A 67 4.57 -0.05 0.52
CA LEU A 67 5.18 1.12 -0.09
C LEU A 67 6.64 0.80 -0.37
N MET A 68 7.02 0.87 -1.64
CA MET A 68 8.36 0.52 -2.13
C MET A 68 9.02 1.77 -2.73
N ASP A 69 10.35 1.88 -2.62
CA ASP A 69 11.11 2.85 -3.41
C ASP A 69 11.36 2.34 -4.84
N LYS A 70 11.88 3.20 -5.73
CA LYS A 70 12.29 2.82 -7.09
C LYS A 70 13.37 1.74 -7.18
N LYS A 71 14.14 1.52 -6.10
CA LYS A 71 15.19 0.49 -6.02
C LYS A 71 14.61 -0.86 -5.57
N GLY A 72 13.32 -0.93 -5.22
CA GLY A 72 12.66 -2.12 -4.72
C GLY A 72 12.85 -2.36 -3.23
N ASN A 73 13.28 -1.35 -2.45
CA ASN A 73 13.33 -1.44 -0.99
C ASN A 73 11.96 -1.13 -0.38
N LEU A 74 11.61 -1.87 0.67
CA LEU A 74 10.38 -1.65 1.43
C LEU A 74 10.55 -0.44 2.36
N ILE A 75 9.67 0.56 2.21
CA ILE A 75 9.62 1.75 3.07
C ILE A 75 8.61 1.53 4.20
N ALA A 76 7.41 1.07 3.85
CA ALA A 76 6.31 0.84 4.79
C ALA A 76 5.44 -0.33 4.34
N LYS A 77 4.74 -0.96 5.30
CA LYS A 77 3.74 -1.98 5.02
C LYS A 77 2.59 -1.89 6.00
N GLY A 78 1.41 -2.30 5.55
CA GLY A 78 0.23 -2.46 6.37
C GLY A 78 -0.64 -3.59 5.82
N GLU A 79 -1.55 -4.08 6.65
CA GLU A 79 -2.58 -5.02 6.25
C GLU A 79 -3.94 -4.34 6.40
N VAL A 80 -4.82 -4.58 5.44
CA VAL A 80 -6.20 -4.09 5.45
C VAL A 80 -7.13 -5.28 5.24
N GLU A 81 -8.18 -5.35 6.04
CA GLU A 81 -9.24 -6.33 5.90
C GLU A 81 -10.45 -5.67 5.25
N ILE A 82 -10.93 -6.27 4.16
CA ILE A 82 -12.15 -5.85 3.47
C ILE A 82 -13.24 -6.83 3.88
N VAL A 83 -14.18 -6.32 4.67
CA VAL A 83 -15.39 -7.04 5.09
C VAL A 83 -16.54 -6.76 4.11
N PRO A 84 -17.50 -7.70 3.96
CA PRO A 84 -18.70 -7.51 3.14
C PRO A 84 -19.55 -6.32 3.59
#